data_AF-A0AAU1MEX0-F1
#
_entry.id   AF-A0AAU1MEX0-F1
#
_cell.length_a   1.000
_cell.length_b   1.000
_cell.length_c   1.000
_cell.angle_alpha   90.00
_cell.angle_beta   90.00
_cell.angle_gamma   90.00
#
_symmetry.space_group_name_H-M   'P 1'
#
loop_
_entity.id
_entity.type
_entity.pdbx_description
1 polymer ?
#
loop_
_entity_poly.entity_id
_entity_poly.type
_entity_poly.pdbx_seq_one_letter_code
_entity_poly.pdbx_strand_id
1 'polypeptide(L)'
;MRIQVIRTGGFAGIERRAEVDTSGRTDAHEWHALAEQALASGRGTPPVGVPDGFSYTITVDGKTVYCADPRLTDEQRGLISRVLKEGA
;
A
#
# COMPACT_ATOMS: atom_id res chain seq x y z
N MET A 1 -11.51 6.47 7.13
CA MET A 1 -10.93 5.74 5.99
C MET A 1 -10.05 4.65 6.58
N ARG A 2 -10.25 3.42 6.14
CA ARG A 2 -9.49 2.26 6.55
C ARG A 2 -8.54 1.86 5.42
N ILE A 3 -7.25 1.92 5.70
CA ILE A 3 -6.18 1.67 4.72
C ILE A 3 -5.44 0.41 5.16
N GLN A 4 -5.47 -0.62 4.34
CA GLN A 4 -4.77 -1.88 4.56
C GLN A 4 -3.71 -2.08 3.49
N VAL A 5 -2.52 -2.51 3.92
CA VAL A 5 -1.43 -2.88 3.02
C VAL A 5 -0.99 -4.31 3.33
N ILE A 6 -0.91 -5.14 2.28
CA ILE A 6 -0.26 -6.44 2.32
C ILE A 6 0.93 -6.40 1.37
N ARG A 7 2.10 -6.77 1.88
CA ARG A 7 3.34 -6.93 1.11
C ARG A 7 3.75 -8.40 1.12
N THR A 8 4.00 -8.96 -0.06
CA THR A 8 4.49 -10.33 -0.27
C THR A 8 5.72 -10.33 -1.16
N GLY A 9 6.40 -11.47 -1.26
CA GLY A 9 7.63 -11.62 -2.04
C GLY A 9 8.85 -11.09 -1.29
N GLY A 10 9.80 -10.53 -2.04
CA GLY A 10 11.14 -10.26 -1.52
C GLY A 10 11.97 -11.52 -1.38
N PHE A 11 13.28 -11.35 -1.17
CA PHE A 11 14.23 -12.45 -1.05
C PHE A 11 13.86 -13.48 0.04
N ALA A 12 13.33 -13.03 1.18
CA ALA A 12 12.92 -13.90 2.27
C ALA A 12 11.48 -14.47 2.14
N GLY A 13 10.67 -13.94 1.20
CA GLY A 13 9.28 -14.36 1.00
C GLY A 13 8.32 -14.09 2.18
N ILE A 14 8.72 -13.28 3.16
CA ILE A 14 7.91 -13.03 4.37
C ILE A 14 6.79 -12.03 4.06
N GLU A 15 5.56 -12.48 4.25
CA GLU A 15 4.39 -11.60 4.19
C GLU A 15 4.39 -10.60 5.35
N ARG A 16 4.09 -9.34 5.05
CA ARG A 16 3.74 -8.33 6.04
C ARG A 16 2.37 -7.74 5.73
N ARG A 17 1.56 -7.58 6.76
CA ARG A 17 0.26 -6.91 6.70
C ARG A 17 0.17 -5.86 7.81
N ALA A 18 -0.38 -4.71 7.48
CA ALA A 18 -0.69 -3.66 8.43
C ALA A 18 -1.94 -2.90 7.98
N GLU A 19 -2.59 -2.25 8.93
CA GLU A 19 -3.79 -1.47 8.70
C GLU A 19 -3.80 -0.22 9.57
N VAL A 20 -4.33 0.87 9.01
CA VAL A 20 -4.56 2.13 9.70
C VAL A 20 -6.01 2.55 9.49
N ASP A 21 -6.73 2.81 10.58
CA ASP A 21 -7.97 3.57 10.56
C ASP A 21 -7.66 5.05 10.82
N THR A 22 -8.08 5.91 9.89
CA THR A 22 -7.90 7.35 10.00
C THR A 22 -8.98 8.03 10.85
N SER A 23 -9.95 7.30 11.40
CA SER A 23 -11.02 7.86 12.22
C SER A 23 -10.44 8.53 13.48
N GLY A 24 -10.87 9.78 13.73
CA GLY A 24 -10.41 10.55 14.90
C GLY A 24 -8.94 11.03 14.86
N ARG A 25 -8.21 10.78 13.76
CA ARG A 25 -6.82 11.23 13.61
C ARG A 25 -6.75 12.70 13.21
N THR A 26 -5.81 13.43 13.79
CA THR A 26 -5.53 14.84 13.43
C THR A 26 -4.90 14.98 12.05
N ASP A 27 -4.14 13.97 11.61
CA ASP A 27 -3.47 13.89 10.30
C ASP A 27 -4.33 13.19 9.23
N ALA A 28 -5.63 12.98 9.47
CA ALA A 28 -6.51 12.20 8.59
C ALA A 28 -6.52 12.70 7.13
N HIS A 29 -6.48 14.01 6.91
CA HIS A 29 -6.46 14.59 5.56
C HIS A 29 -5.22 14.21 4.76
N GLU A 30 -4.06 14.10 5.40
CA GLU A 30 -2.83 13.67 4.73
C GLU A 30 -2.91 12.21 4.29
N TRP A 31 -3.49 11.36 5.14
CA TRP A 31 -3.74 9.96 4.80
C TRP A 31 -4.69 9.83 3.62
N HIS A 32 -5.74 10.64 3.57
CA HIS A 32 -6.73 10.59 2.48
C HIS A 32 -6.10 11.02 1.17
N ALA A 33 -5.40 12.15 1.15
CA ALA A 33 -4.73 12.64 -0.06
C ALA A 33 -3.72 11.63 -0.61
N LEU A 34 -2.88 11.06 0.26
CA LEU A 34 -1.88 10.07 -0.14
C LEU A 34 -2.53 8.76 -0.64
N ALA A 35 -3.59 8.31 0.03
CA ALA A 35 -4.35 7.13 -0.37
C ALA A 35 -5.00 7.31 -1.75
N GLU A 36 -5.66 8.45 -1.98
CA GLU A 36 -6.30 8.77 -3.26
C GLU A 36 -5.28 8.77 -4.42
N GLN A 37 -4.12 9.39 -4.23
CA GLN A 37 -3.06 9.42 -5.23
C GLN A 37 -2.47 8.02 -5.50
N ALA A 38 -2.21 7.24 -4.44
CA ALA A 38 -1.71 5.88 -4.59
C ALA A 38 -2.70 4.95 -5.32
N LEU A 39 -4.00 5.12 -5.06
CA LEU A 39 -5.07 4.38 -5.74
C LEU A 39 -5.23 4.80 -7.21
N ALA A 40 -5.06 6.08 -7.54
CA ALA A 40 -5.16 6.57 -8.92
C ALA A 40 -4.08 5.98 -9.82
N SER A 41 -2.87 5.77 -9.27
CA SER A 41 -1.75 5.13 -9.95
C SER A 41 -1.73 3.60 -9.84
N GLY A 42 -2.65 3.03 -9.08
CA GLY A 42 -2.75 1.59 -8.84
C GLY A 42 -3.37 0.83 -10.02
N ARG A 43 -2.99 -0.44 -10.20
CA ARG A 43 -3.58 -1.30 -11.23
C ARG A 43 -4.73 -2.12 -10.65
N GLY A 44 -5.76 -2.38 -11.46
CA GLY A 44 -6.88 -3.25 -11.09
C GLY A 44 -6.53 -4.74 -11.04
N THR A 45 -5.39 -5.13 -11.60
CA THR A 45 -4.90 -6.52 -11.57
C THR A 45 -3.44 -6.56 -11.09
N PRO A 46 -3.01 -7.66 -10.43
CA PRO A 46 -1.62 -7.85 -10.04
C PRO A 46 -0.66 -7.70 -11.25
N PRO A 47 0.33 -6.79 -11.19
CA PRO A 47 1.34 -6.70 -12.24
C PRO A 47 2.28 -7.90 -12.19
N VAL A 48 2.89 -8.23 -13.33
CA VAL A 48 4.03 -9.16 -13.38
C VAL A 48 5.19 -8.54 -12.59
N GLY A 49 5.54 -9.16 -11.48
CA GLY A 49 6.70 -8.78 -10.65
C GLY A 49 8.02 -9.23 -11.26
N VAL A 50 9.10 -9.02 -10.52
CA VAL A 50 10.45 -9.50 -10.83
C VAL A 50 10.90 -10.52 -9.78
N PRO A 51 11.88 -11.39 -10.09
CA PRO A 51 12.51 -12.24 -9.06
C PRO A 51 12.98 -11.39 -7.88
N ASP A 52 12.73 -11.87 -6.66
CA ASP A 52 13.03 -11.19 -5.39
C ASP A 52 12.38 -9.81 -5.19
N GLY A 53 11.47 -9.39 -6.09
CA GLY A 53 10.72 -8.14 -5.95
C GLY A 53 9.57 -8.28 -4.94
N PHE A 54 9.18 -7.17 -4.33
CA PHE A 54 7.97 -7.13 -3.52
C PHE A 54 6.73 -6.87 -4.39
N SER A 55 5.63 -7.51 -4.01
CA SER A 55 4.30 -7.23 -4.52
C SER A 55 3.43 -6.69 -3.39
N TYR A 56 2.56 -5.74 -3.72
CA TYR A 56 1.77 -5.00 -2.76
C TYR A 56 0.30 -5.01 -3.17
N THR A 57 -0.55 -5.29 -2.20
CA THR A 57 -2.00 -5.09 -2.29
C THR A 57 -2.37 -3.96 -1.35
N ILE A 58 -2.98 -2.92 -1.89
CA ILE A 58 -3.45 -1.75 -1.14
C ILE A 58 -4.97 -1.75 -1.21
N THR A 59 -5.62 -1.80 -0.05
CA THR A 59 -7.08 -1.72 0.06
C THR A 59 -7.45 -0.50 0.88
N VAL A 60 -8.31 0.37 0.32
CA VAL A 60 -8.79 1.59 0.98
C VAL A 60 -10.30 1.59 0.90
N ASP A 61 -10.98 1.53 2.06
CA ASP A 61 -12.44 1.52 2.15
C ASP A 61 -13.13 0.53 1.17
N GLY A 62 -12.50 -0.63 0.95
CA GLY A 62 -12.98 -1.69 0.05
C GLY A 62 -12.52 -1.59 -1.41
N LYS A 63 -11.86 -0.50 -1.82
CA LYS A 63 -11.20 -0.41 -3.14
C LYS A 63 -9.80 -0.98 -3.07
N THR A 64 -9.52 -2.01 -3.88
CA THR A 64 -8.21 -2.66 -3.93
C THR A 64 -7.48 -2.32 -5.22
N VAL A 65 -6.19 -2.01 -5.09
CA VAL A 65 -5.25 -1.88 -6.21
C VAL A 65 -3.99 -2.69 -5.94
N TYR A 66 -3.30 -3.01 -7.02
CA TYR A 66 -2.07 -3.78 -6.99
C TYR A 66 -0.90 -2.98 -7.57
N CYS A 67 0.25 -3.12 -6.94
CA CYS A 67 1.51 -2.57 -7.42
C CYS A 67 2.66 -3.51 -7.02
N ALA A 68 3.78 -3.42 -7.73
CA ALA A 68 4.95 -4.26 -7.47
C ALA A 68 6.24 -3.54 -7.88
N ASP A 69 7.35 -3.95 -7.30
CA ASP A 69 8.67 -3.51 -7.75
C ASP A 69 8.95 -3.96 -9.19
N PRO A 70 9.73 -3.19 -9.95
CA PRO A 70 10.35 -1.90 -9.61
C PRO A 70 9.46 -0.68 -9.96
N ARG A 71 8.16 -0.87 -10.20
CA ARG A 71 7.28 0.13 -10.83
C ARG A 71 6.40 0.91 -9.83
N LEU A 72 6.82 0.99 -8.57
CA LEU A 72 6.13 1.79 -7.57
C LEU A 72 6.28 3.28 -7.86
N THR A 73 5.15 3.98 -7.82
CA THR A 73 5.13 5.45 -7.74
C THR A 73 5.57 5.91 -6.34
N ASP A 74 5.92 7.19 -6.23
CA ASP A 74 6.37 7.77 -4.96
C ASP A 74 5.24 7.79 -3.93
N GLU A 75 4.00 8.02 -4.37
CA GLU A 75 2.82 8.02 -3.51
C GLU A 75 2.50 6.61 -3.00
N GLN A 76 2.61 5.58 -3.86
CA GLN A 76 2.48 4.19 -3.43
C GLN A 76 3.56 3.82 -2.41
N ARG A 77 4.82 4.15 -2.68
CA ARG A 77 5.93 3.88 -1.76
C ARG A 77 5.73 4.59 -0.42
N GLY A 78 5.31 5.86 -0.46
CA GLY A 78 4.99 6.66 0.73
C GLY A 78 3.89 6.04 1.56
N LEU A 79 2.77 5.67 0.93
CA LEU A 79 1.64 5.05 1.62
C LEU A 79 2.03 3.70 2.23
N ILE A 80 2.66 2.82 1.46
CA ILE A 80 3.12 1.49 1.92
C ILE A 80 4.02 1.64 3.14
N SER A 81 5.03 2.52 3.06
CA SER A 81 5.97 2.74 4.16
C SER A 81 5.27 3.28 5.41
N ARG A 82 4.38 4.27 5.25
CA ARG A 82 3.64 4.87 6.37
C ARG A 82 2.71 3.84 7.03
N VAL A 83 1.93 3.08 6.26
CA VAL A 83 1.02 2.05 6.80
C VAL A 83 1.79 0.92 7.50
N LEU A 84 2.83 0.37 6.86
CA LEU A 84 3.63 -0.72 7.44
C LEU A 84 4.45 -0.29 8.66
N LYS A 85 4.69 1.01 8.84
CA LYS A 85 5.33 1.57 10.04
C LYS A 85 4.33 1.80 11.17
N GLU A 86 3.17 2.36 10.86
CA GLU A 86 2.17 2.79 11.85
C GLU A 86 1.28 1.64 12.34
N GLY A 87 1.02 0.63 11.51
CA GLY A 87 0.21 -0.55 11.86
C GLY A 87 1.02 -1.79 12.24
N ALA A 88 2.31 -1.64 12.56
CA ALA A 88 3.19 -2.72 13.03
C ALA A 88 3.12 -2.93 14.55
#